data_AF-A0A401KCC5-F1
#
_entry.id   AF-A0A401KCC5-F1
#
_cell.length_a   1.000
_cell.length_b   1.000
_cell.length_c   1.000
_cell.angle_alpha   90.00
_cell.angle_beta   90.00
_cell.angle_gamma   90.00
#
_symmetry.space_group_name_H-M   'P 1'
#
loop_
_entity.id
_entity.type
_entity.pdbx_description
1 polymer ?
#
loop_
_entity_poly.entity_id
_entity_poly.type
_entity_poly.pdbx_seq_one_letter_code
_entity_poly.pdbx_strand_id
1 'polypeptide(L)'
;MTRDELIAAVPVRESQGRLYVRMDDVPEPWRAQFAAAMEGSAFIAVQGETCITPFAHDWDAWVRDQWDGRPGPTGLSNRGPRSPWKTRYFVDTEFTDFIDCRLISVAIVGEDGSEFYGECSDVDLSVCSEFVRAAVLPQLGQFPGRSMPAAQLRDELRAWLLAMPAKPKRVLCFDYQGDYDLVLDLLDGEMPVGWKCEHVGHKLDAERQERYFRDHGGRHHALHDARANACAFR
;
A
#
# COMPACT_ATOMS: atom_id res chain seq x y z
N MET A 1 -7.61 -7.03 2.37
CA MET A 1 -7.31 -7.79 3.59
C MET A 1 -5.86 -8.21 3.56
N THR A 2 -5.08 -7.84 4.57
CA THR A 2 -3.73 -8.36 4.80
C THR A 2 -3.78 -9.77 5.40
N ARG A 3 -2.64 -10.48 5.43
CA ARG A 3 -2.55 -11.79 6.09
C ARG A 3 -2.92 -11.70 7.57
N ASP A 4 -2.44 -10.67 8.26
CA ASP A 4 -2.73 -10.47 9.69
C ASP A 4 -4.21 -10.13 9.94
N GLU A 5 -4.83 -9.34 9.05
CA GLU A 5 -6.28 -9.08 9.11
C GLU A 5 -7.09 -10.36 8.90
N LEU A 6 -6.67 -11.23 7.97
CA LEU A 6 -7.32 -12.52 7.75
C LEU A 6 -7.18 -13.42 8.98
N ILE A 7 -6.00 -13.48 9.61
CA ILE A 7 -5.76 -14.22 10.84
C ILE A 7 -6.65 -13.69 11.98
N ALA A 8 -6.72 -12.36 12.13
CA ALA A 8 -7.52 -11.73 13.19
C ALA A 8 -9.03 -11.91 12.98
N ALA A 9 -9.49 -12.02 11.73
CA ALA A 9 -10.90 -12.22 11.39
C ALA A 9 -11.41 -13.63 11.75
N VAL A 10 -10.53 -14.62 11.89
CA VAL A 10 -10.91 -16.04 12.09
C VAL A 10 -10.57 -16.48 13.52
N PRO A 11 -11.57 -16.58 14.42
CA PRO A 11 -11.33 -16.94 15.81
C PRO A 11 -10.95 -18.42 15.96
N VAL A 12 -9.90 -18.67 16.73
CA VAL A 12 -9.54 -20.02 17.19
C VAL A 12 -10.39 -20.38 18.41
N ARG A 13 -10.98 -21.58 18.36
CA ARG A 13 -11.89 -22.13 19.37
C ARG A 13 -11.32 -23.43 19.94
N GLU A 14 -11.86 -23.87 21.07
CA GLU A 14 -11.45 -25.10 21.75
C GLU A 14 -12.65 -26.01 21.97
N SER A 15 -12.47 -27.31 21.73
CA SER A 15 -13.42 -28.36 22.12
C SER A 15 -12.68 -29.65 22.45
N GLN A 16 -12.95 -30.20 23.64
CA GLN A 16 -12.37 -31.46 24.15
C GLN A 16 -10.83 -31.49 24.10
N GLY A 17 -10.19 -30.37 24.43
CA GLY A 17 -8.74 -30.21 24.44
C GLY A 17 -8.11 -30.03 23.07
N ARG A 18 -8.91 -29.82 22.01
CA ARG A 18 -8.42 -29.61 20.64
C ARG A 18 -8.82 -28.23 20.14
N LEU A 19 -7.86 -27.53 19.54
CA LEU A 19 -8.08 -26.22 18.94
C LEU A 19 -8.53 -26.34 17.48
N TYR A 20 -9.53 -25.56 17.10
CA TYR A 20 -10.09 -25.55 15.75
C TYR A 20 -10.50 -24.15 15.31
N VAL A 21 -10.72 -23.98 14.00
CA VAL A 21 -11.41 -22.83 13.43
C VAL A 21 -12.71 -23.30 12.77
N ARG A 22 -13.69 -22.41 12.65
CA ARG A 22 -14.91 -22.72 11.89
C ARG A 22 -14.72 -22.25 10.45
N MET A 23 -15.00 -23.11 9.48
CA MET A 23 -14.90 -22.74 8.06
C MET A 23 -15.79 -21.53 7.72
N ASP A 24 -16.96 -21.43 8.35
CA ASP A 24 -17.90 -20.33 8.13
C ASP A 24 -17.44 -18.99 8.70
N ASP A 25 -16.45 -18.98 9.61
CA ASP A 25 -15.85 -17.76 10.14
C ASP A 25 -14.77 -17.20 9.16
N VAL A 26 -14.30 -17.99 8.20
CA VAL A 26 -13.32 -17.54 7.19
C VAL A 26 -14.01 -16.65 6.16
N PRO A 27 -13.52 -15.42 5.87
CA PRO A 27 -14.11 -14.55 4.85
C PRO A 27 -13.82 -15.03 3.42
N GLU A 28 -14.72 -14.75 2.49
CA GLU A 28 -14.46 -14.94 1.06
C GLU A 28 -13.47 -13.88 0.52
N PRO A 29 -12.62 -14.22 -0.48
CA PRO A 29 -12.54 -15.49 -1.21
C PRO A 29 -11.68 -16.57 -0.52
N TRP A 30 -11.16 -16.29 0.69
CA TRP A 30 -10.20 -17.17 1.36
C TRP A 30 -10.84 -18.43 1.94
N ARG A 31 -12.13 -18.39 2.25
CA ARG A 31 -12.89 -19.60 2.64
C ARG A 31 -12.85 -20.65 1.54
N ALA A 32 -13.17 -20.29 0.31
CA ALA A 32 -13.14 -21.23 -0.81
C ALA A 32 -11.73 -21.81 -1.04
N GLN A 33 -10.69 -20.97 -0.96
CA GLN A 33 -9.31 -21.41 -1.10
C GLN A 33 -8.87 -22.35 0.02
N PHE A 34 -9.23 -22.03 1.27
CA PHE A 34 -8.91 -22.88 2.42
C PHE A 34 -9.68 -24.21 2.37
N ALA A 35 -10.95 -24.19 1.96
CA ALA A 35 -11.75 -25.40 1.78
C ALA A 35 -11.11 -26.34 0.74
N ALA A 36 -10.63 -25.80 -0.40
CA ALA A 36 -9.87 -26.60 -1.37
C ALA A 36 -8.56 -27.14 -0.77
N ALA A 37 -7.84 -26.31 -0.01
CA ALA A 37 -6.64 -26.74 0.72
C ALA A 37 -6.92 -27.73 1.87
N MET A 38 -8.17 -27.97 2.27
CA MET A 38 -8.55 -28.98 3.26
C MET A 38 -8.94 -30.32 2.64
N GLU A 39 -9.00 -30.44 1.31
CA GLU A 39 -9.42 -31.68 0.65
C GLU A 39 -8.47 -32.85 1.00
N GLY A 40 -9.02 -33.93 1.55
CA GLY A 40 -8.24 -35.06 2.05
C GLY A 40 -7.55 -34.85 3.41
N SER A 41 -7.75 -33.70 4.07
CA SER A 41 -7.29 -33.44 5.44
C SER A 41 -8.38 -33.80 6.47
N ALA A 42 -7.96 -34.14 7.68
CA ALA A 42 -8.88 -34.40 8.79
C ALA A 42 -9.44 -33.09 9.38
N PHE A 43 -10.59 -33.17 10.04
CA PHE A 43 -11.20 -32.06 10.78
C PHE A 43 -11.81 -32.56 12.09
N ILE A 44 -12.18 -31.64 13.00
CA ILE A 44 -12.75 -31.99 14.30
C ILE A 44 -14.27 -32.23 14.14
N ALA A 45 -14.80 -33.29 14.75
CA ALA A 45 -16.24 -33.45 14.89
C ALA A 45 -16.68 -32.73 16.18
N VAL A 46 -17.21 -31.53 16.07
CA VAL A 46 -17.71 -30.74 17.21
C VAL A 46 -19.22 -30.84 17.28
N GLN A 47 -19.75 -31.28 18.42
CA GLN A 47 -21.20 -31.44 18.61
C GLN A 47 -21.92 -30.10 18.48
N GLY A 48 -22.90 -30.02 17.57
CA GLY A 48 -23.68 -28.80 17.33
C GLY A 48 -23.10 -27.88 16.25
N GLU A 49 -21.90 -28.16 15.74
CA GLU A 49 -21.36 -27.45 14.58
C GLU A 49 -21.86 -28.11 13.29
N THR A 50 -22.35 -27.28 12.37
CA THR A 50 -22.84 -27.72 11.05
C THR A 50 -21.83 -27.49 9.93
N CYS A 51 -20.77 -26.72 10.21
CA CYS A 51 -19.69 -26.44 9.27
C CYS A 51 -18.49 -27.38 9.48
N ILE A 52 -17.60 -27.45 8.49
CA ILE A 52 -16.29 -28.09 8.66
C ILE A 52 -15.53 -27.32 9.75
N THR A 53 -14.87 -28.03 10.65
CA THR A 53 -14.03 -27.43 11.70
C THR A 53 -12.56 -27.88 11.59
N PRO A 54 -11.78 -27.25 10.70
CA PRO A 54 -10.36 -27.55 10.54
C PRO A 54 -9.59 -27.40 11.85
N PHE A 55 -8.53 -28.19 12.04
CA PHE A 55 -7.65 -27.99 13.18
C PHE A 55 -7.00 -26.60 13.12
N ALA A 56 -6.76 -26.00 14.28
CA ALA A 56 -6.13 -24.67 14.33
C ALA A 56 -4.70 -24.67 13.73
N HIS A 57 -3.98 -25.79 13.81
CA HIS A 57 -2.65 -25.92 13.19
C HIS A 57 -2.71 -25.98 11.66
N ASP A 58 -3.75 -26.60 11.09
CA ASP A 58 -4.00 -26.62 9.65
C ASP A 58 -4.28 -25.20 9.14
N TRP A 59 -5.12 -24.45 9.87
CA TRP A 59 -5.37 -23.04 9.60
C TRP A 59 -4.09 -22.20 9.67
N ASP A 60 -3.30 -22.32 10.75
CA ASP A 60 -2.08 -21.54 10.93
C ASP A 60 -1.02 -21.86 9.85
N ALA A 61 -0.86 -23.15 9.51
CA ALA A 61 0.03 -23.58 8.43
C ALA A 61 -0.44 -23.04 7.07
N TRP A 62 -1.74 -23.13 6.76
CA TRP A 62 -2.28 -22.64 5.49
C TRP A 62 -2.14 -21.12 5.36
N VAL A 63 -2.63 -20.36 6.34
CA VAL A 63 -2.69 -18.90 6.28
C VAL A 63 -1.28 -18.27 6.23
N ARG A 64 -0.28 -18.97 6.77
CA ARG A 64 1.13 -18.56 6.74
C ARG A 64 1.91 -19.09 5.54
N ASP A 65 1.29 -19.84 4.64
CA ASP A 65 1.94 -20.46 3.49
C ASP A 65 3.08 -21.42 3.91
N GLN A 66 2.81 -22.21 4.95
CA GLN A 66 3.73 -23.18 5.57
C GLN A 66 3.21 -24.63 5.46
N TRP A 67 2.13 -24.86 4.72
CA TRP A 67 1.58 -26.19 4.52
C TRP A 67 2.23 -26.86 3.30
N ASP A 68 3.03 -27.90 3.55
CA ASP A 68 3.72 -28.63 2.48
C ASP A 68 2.74 -29.19 1.43
N GLY A 69 3.04 -28.92 0.16
CA GLY A 69 2.21 -29.32 -0.98
C GLY A 69 0.86 -28.60 -1.12
N ARG A 70 0.53 -27.62 -0.27
CA ARG A 70 -0.76 -26.89 -0.33
C ARG A 70 -0.54 -25.37 -0.32
N PRO A 71 -0.81 -24.66 -1.43
CA PRO A 71 -0.57 -23.23 -1.51
C PRO A 71 -1.45 -22.46 -0.53
N GLY A 72 -0.86 -21.49 0.17
CA GLY A 72 -1.55 -20.59 1.08
C GLY A 72 -2.49 -19.58 0.36
N PRO A 73 -3.11 -18.68 1.14
CA PRO A 73 -4.08 -17.72 0.62
C PRO A 73 -3.46 -16.78 -0.43
N THR A 74 -4.12 -16.69 -1.57
CA THR A 74 -3.80 -15.76 -2.66
C THR A 74 -4.72 -14.54 -2.61
N GLY A 75 -4.35 -13.45 -3.29
CA GLY A 75 -5.11 -12.20 -3.28
C GLY A 75 -5.08 -11.45 -1.94
N LEU A 76 -4.25 -11.89 -0.99
CA LEU A 76 -3.94 -11.10 0.19
C LEU A 76 -3.10 -9.89 -0.19
N SER A 77 -3.42 -8.77 0.44
CA SER A 77 -2.67 -7.55 0.28
C SER A 77 -1.37 -7.65 1.09
N ASN A 78 -0.23 -7.46 0.44
CA ASN A 78 1.05 -7.22 1.12
C ASN A 78 1.13 -5.82 1.76
N ARG A 79 0.04 -5.05 1.76
CA ARG A 79 -0.08 -3.72 2.37
C ARG A 79 -0.28 -3.78 3.89
N GLY A 80 0.49 -4.62 4.57
CA GLY A 80 0.77 -4.42 5.99
C GLY A 80 2.13 -3.74 6.11
N PRO A 81 2.40 -2.96 7.18
CA PRO A 81 3.75 -2.46 7.41
C PRO A 81 4.73 -3.63 7.47
N ARG A 82 5.78 -3.57 6.64
CA ARG A 82 6.80 -4.64 6.56
C ARG A 82 7.59 -4.79 7.87
N SER A 83 7.44 -3.83 8.79
CA SER A 83 8.05 -3.82 10.11
C SER A 83 7.03 -3.45 11.17
N PRO A 84 6.99 -4.15 12.33
CA PRO A 84 6.12 -3.76 13.44
C PRO A 84 6.55 -2.45 14.11
N TRP A 85 7.74 -1.92 13.79
CA TRP A 85 8.33 -0.74 14.44
C TRP A 85 8.31 0.52 13.57
N LYS A 86 8.02 0.38 12.27
CA LYS A 86 7.89 1.51 11.35
C LYS A 86 6.86 1.24 10.25
N THR A 87 6.15 2.29 9.85
CA THR A 87 5.34 2.31 8.62
C THR A 87 6.03 3.21 7.62
N ARG A 88 6.23 2.72 6.40
CA ARG A 88 6.79 3.51 5.29
C ARG A 88 5.69 4.12 4.44
N TYR A 89 5.97 5.31 3.92
CA TYR A 89 5.09 6.07 3.06
C TYR A 89 5.91 6.52 1.85
N PHE A 90 5.60 6.01 0.67
CA PHE A 90 6.35 6.24 -0.56
C PHE A 90 5.79 7.46 -1.25
N VAL A 91 6.63 8.47 -1.45
CA VAL A 91 6.26 9.70 -2.14
C VAL A 91 6.82 9.70 -3.55
N ASP A 92 6.07 10.30 -4.45
CA ASP A 92 6.46 10.57 -5.82
C ASP A 92 5.78 11.88 -6.26
N THR A 93 6.45 12.64 -7.13
CA THR A 93 5.94 13.91 -7.65
C THR A 93 6.15 14.02 -9.16
N GLU A 94 5.25 14.76 -9.81
CA GLU A 94 5.45 15.22 -11.17
C GLU A 94 5.69 16.73 -11.17
N PHE A 95 6.57 17.21 -12.04
CA PHE A 95 6.99 18.61 -12.09
C PHE A 95 7.31 19.10 -13.51
N THR A 96 7.42 20.41 -13.69
CA THR A 96 7.50 21.10 -15.00
C THR A 96 8.75 20.77 -15.82
N ASP A 97 9.94 20.92 -15.23
CA ASP A 97 11.24 20.59 -15.81
C ASP A 97 12.33 20.49 -14.71
N PHE A 98 13.58 20.23 -15.08
CA PHE A 98 14.71 20.10 -14.14
C PHE A 98 15.43 21.43 -13.82
N ILE A 99 14.99 22.57 -14.35
CA ILE A 99 15.66 23.88 -14.20
C ILE A 99 14.82 24.78 -13.29
N ASP A 100 13.54 24.96 -13.62
CA ASP A 100 12.51 25.63 -12.84
C ASP A 100 11.49 24.57 -12.42
N CYS A 101 11.92 23.72 -11.47
CA CYS A 101 11.13 22.61 -10.94
C CYS A 101 9.90 23.12 -10.18
N ARG A 102 8.73 23.08 -10.82
CA ARG A 102 7.45 23.44 -10.19
C ARG A 102 6.56 22.23 -10.10
N LEU A 103 5.98 22.02 -8.93
CA LEU A 103 5.10 20.90 -8.64
C LEU A 103 3.85 20.92 -9.53
N ILE A 104 3.61 19.81 -10.23
CA ILE A 104 2.38 19.53 -10.99
C ILE A 104 1.46 18.63 -10.17
N SER A 105 1.98 17.54 -9.59
CA SER A 105 1.21 16.65 -8.73
C SER A 105 2.09 15.94 -7.70
N VAL A 106 1.48 15.52 -6.60
CA VAL A 106 2.15 14.78 -5.51
C VAL A 106 1.27 13.62 -5.07
N ALA A 107 1.91 12.49 -4.79
CA ALA A 107 1.25 11.35 -4.18
C ALA A 107 2.06 10.77 -3.03
N ILE A 108 1.38 10.24 -2.02
CA ILE A 108 2.01 9.47 -0.94
C ILE A 108 1.21 8.18 -0.73
N VAL A 109 1.90 7.04 -0.71
CA VAL A 109 1.30 5.71 -0.55
C VAL A 109 1.94 5.00 0.65
N GLY A 110 1.15 4.73 1.68
CA GLY A 110 1.56 4.01 2.87
C GLY A 110 1.58 2.50 2.69
N GLU A 111 2.50 1.83 3.39
CA GLU A 111 2.47 0.37 3.55
C GLU A 111 1.20 -0.11 4.25
N ASP A 112 0.52 0.76 4.99
CA ASP A 112 -0.78 0.50 5.63
C ASP A 112 -1.98 0.65 4.69
N GLY A 113 -1.73 0.93 3.40
CA GLY A 113 -2.76 1.15 2.39
C GLY A 113 -3.36 2.55 2.38
N SER A 114 -2.90 3.46 3.25
CA SER A 114 -3.26 4.87 3.16
C SER A 114 -2.70 5.50 1.87
N GLU A 115 -3.48 6.38 1.26
CA GLU A 115 -3.07 7.08 0.04
C GLU A 115 -3.45 8.56 0.13
N PHE A 116 -2.57 9.40 -0.39
CA PHE A 116 -2.81 10.80 -0.69
C PHE A 116 -2.43 11.05 -2.15
N TYR A 117 -3.20 11.88 -2.84
CA TYR A 117 -2.91 12.34 -4.19
C TYR A 117 -3.45 13.76 -4.37
N GLY A 118 -2.75 14.64 -5.07
CA GLY A 118 -3.28 15.94 -5.45
C GLY A 118 -2.53 16.55 -6.62
N GLU A 119 -3.24 17.34 -7.41
CA GLU A 119 -2.76 18.04 -8.59
C GLU A 119 -2.83 19.55 -8.34
N CYS A 120 -1.75 20.26 -8.64
CA CYS A 120 -1.65 21.70 -8.54
C CYS A 120 -2.38 22.34 -9.74
N SER A 121 -3.43 23.12 -9.50
CA SER A 121 -4.25 23.72 -10.56
C SER A 121 -3.71 25.05 -11.09
N ASP A 122 -2.84 25.71 -10.34
CA ASP A 122 -2.30 27.06 -10.61
C ASP A 122 -0.84 27.06 -11.09
N VAL A 123 -0.30 25.89 -11.44
CA VAL A 123 1.00 25.77 -12.14
C VAL A 123 0.86 26.18 -13.61
N ASP A 124 1.81 26.96 -14.12
CA ASP A 124 1.86 27.31 -15.54
C ASP A 124 2.37 26.12 -16.36
N LEU A 125 1.44 25.35 -16.92
CA LEU A 125 1.79 24.18 -17.75
C LEU A 125 2.48 24.55 -19.08
N SER A 126 2.54 25.84 -19.45
CA SER A 126 3.24 26.29 -20.64
C SER A 126 4.77 26.23 -20.49
N VAL A 127 5.30 26.15 -19.27
CA VAL A 127 6.74 25.98 -19.02
C VAL A 127 7.18 24.51 -19.01
N CYS A 128 6.24 23.57 -19.12
CA CYS A 128 6.56 22.14 -19.13
C CYS A 128 7.46 21.75 -20.30
N SER A 129 8.43 20.88 -20.01
CA SER A 129 9.24 20.22 -21.04
C SER A 129 8.40 19.41 -22.04
N GLU A 130 8.96 19.11 -23.21
CA GLU A 130 8.29 18.27 -24.22
C GLU A 130 7.93 16.89 -23.67
N PHE A 131 8.80 16.32 -22.83
CA PHE A 131 8.54 15.05 -22.17
C PHE A 131 7.32 15.13 -21.25
N VAL A 132 7.27 16.13 -20.36
CA VAL A 132 6.15 16.32 -19.42
C VAL A 132 4.83 16.52 -20.18
N ARG A 133 4.85 17.29 -21.27
CA ARG A 133 3.67 17.49 -22.13
C ARG A 133 3.15 16.20 -22.76
N ALA A 134 4.04 15.28 -23.11
CA ALA A 134 3.70 14.03 -23.77
C ALA A 134 3.32 12.90 -22.79
N ALA A 135 3.99 12.83 -21.64
CA ALA A 135 3.89 11.71 -20.71
C ALA A 135 3.06 12.03 -19.46
N VAL A 136 3.17 13.23 -18.90
CA VAL A 136 2.58 13.59 -17.60
C VAL A 136 1.22 14.26 -17.77
N LEU A 137 1.15 15.35 -18.55
CA LEU A 137 -0.06 16.16 -18.66
C LEU A 137 -1.31 15.39 -19.12
N PRO A 138 -1.23 14.44 -20.07
CA PRO A 138 -2.38 13.64 -20.49
C PRO A 138 -2.95 12.76 -19.37
N GLN A 139 -2.20 12.55 -18.29
CA GLN A 139 -2.60 11.70 -17.17
C GLN A 139 -3.30 12.48 -16.05
N LEU A 140 -3.32 13.82 -16.08
CA LEU A 140 -4.00 14.64 -15.08
C LEU A 140 -5.53 14.51 -15.16
N GLY A 141 -6.22 14.78 -14.06
CA GLY A 141 -7.67 14.75 -13.99
C GLY A 141 -8.31 13.36 -13.94
N GLN A 142 -7.50 12.29 -13.86
CA GLN A 142 -8.00 10.91 -13.68
C GLN A 142 -8.73 10.70 -12.35
N PHE A 143 -8.46 11.52 -11.34
CA PHE A 143 -9.08 11.47 -10.02
C PHE A 143 -9.91 12.75 -9.76
N PRO A 144 -11.23 12.73 -10.04
CA PRO A 144 -12.09 13.90 -9.89
C PRO A 144 -12.00 14.50 -8.47
N GLY A 145 -11.93 15.82 -8.39
CA GLY A 145 -11.86 16.54 -7.11
C GLY A 145 -10.48 16.54 -6.44
N ARG A 146 -9.43 16.07 -7.12
CA ARG A 146 -8.04 16.13 -6.62
C ARG A 146 -7.18 17.23 -7.27
N SER A 147 -7.76 18.07 -8.13
CA SER A 147 -7.10 19.27 -8.65
C SER A 147 -7.48 20.50 -7.83
N MET A 148 -6.49 21.24 -7.33
CA MET A 148 -6.69 22.36 -6.42
C MET A 148 -5.49 23.33 -6.44
N PRO A 149 -5.67 24.60 -6.00
CA PRO A 149 -4.56 25.55 -5.90
C PRO A 149 -3.49 25.08 -4.91
N ALA A 150 -2.23 25.46 -5.15
CA ALA A 150 -1.08 25.04 -4.33
C ALA A 150 -1.28 25.26 -2.81
N ALA A 151 -1.90 26.40 -2.43
CA ALA A 151 -2.20 26.70 -1.03
C ALA A 151 -3.17 25.68 -0.39
N GLN A 152 -4.21 25.26 -1.11
CA GLN A 152 -5.13 24.22 -0.65
C GLN A 152 -4.43 22.86 -0.62
N LEU A 153 -3.64 22.54 -1.65
CA LEU A 153 -2.89 21.29 -1.73
C LEU A 153 -1.93 21.12 -0.55
N ARG A 154 -1.23 22.19 -0.16
CA ARG A 154 -0.41 22.24 1.04
C ARG A 154 -1.23 21.93 2.29
N ASP A 155 -2.35 22.61 2.48
CA ASP A 155 -3.15 22.49 3.69
C ASP A 155 -3.73 21.07 3.83
N GLU A 156 -4.19 20.48 2.71
CA GLU A 156 -4.64 19.09 2.65
C GLU A 156 -3.51 18.08 2.91
N LEU A 157 -2.34 18.27 2.28
CA LEU A 157 -1.17 17.40 2.51
C LEU A 157 -0.72 17.47 3.98
N ARG A 158 -0.64 18.67 4.55
CA ARG A 158 -0.28 18.87 5.96
C ARG A 158 -1.29 18.19 6.88
N ALA A 159 -2.59 18.33 6.61
CA ALA A 159 -3.64 17.68 7.39
C ALA A 159 -3.52 16.15 7.30
N TRP A 160 -3.29 15.60 6.10
CA TRP A 160 -3.12 14.16 5.89
C TRP A 160 -1.90 13.62 6.63
N LEU A 161 -0.74 14.30 6.55
CA LEU A 161 0.49 13.91 7.24
C LEU A 161 0.35 13.95 8.78
N LEU A 162 -0.45 14.88 9.31
CA LEU A 162 -0.75 14.97 10.74
C LEU A 162 -1.72 13.88 11.20
N ALA A 163 -2.64 13.45 10.34
CA ALA A 163 -3.62 12.41 10.63
C ALA A 163 -3.00 11.00 10.68
N MET A 164 -1.84 10.78 10.04
CA MET A 164 -1.16 9.49 10.07
C MET A 164 -0.72 9.09 11.49
N PRO A 165 -0.90 7.81 11.90
CA PRO A 165 -0.53 7.34 13.23
C PRO A 165 0.92 7.69 13.60
N ALA A 166 1.13 8.16 14.85
CA ALA A 166 2.48 8.46 15.34
C ALA A 166 3.30 7.20 15.68
N LYS A 167 2.62 6.06 15.87
CA LYS A 167 3.21 4.74 16.12
C LYS A 167 2.51 3.69 15.24
N PRO A 168 3.25 2.74 14.64
CA PRO A 168 4.72 2.65 14.63
C PRO A 168 5.36 3.84 13.90
N LYS A 169 6.69 3.96 13.95
CA LYS A 169 7.39 5.17 13.47
C LYS A 169 7.11 5.41 11.98
N ARG A 170 6.58 6.58 11.63
CA ARG A 170 6.34 6.98 10.22
C ARG A 170 7.61 7.42 9.51
N VAL A 171 7.86 6.86 8.33
CA VAL A 171 9.03 7.15 7.49
C VAL A 171 8.55 7.50 6.08
N LEU A 172 8.76 8.74 5.66
CA LEU A 172 8.58 9.16 4.27
C LEU A 172 9.77 8.63 3.44
N CYS A 173 9.47 7.90 2.38
CA CYS A 173 10.44 7.24 1.52
C CYS A 173 10.36 7.84 0.13
N PHE A 174 11.49 8.30 -0.39
CA PHE A 174 11.62 8.89 -1.73
C PHE A 174 12.77 8.21 -2.48
N ASP A 175 12.64 8.03 -3.79
CA ASP A 175 13.68 7.45 -4.64
C ASP A 175 14.45 8.48 -5.45
N TYR A 176 13.91 9.70 -5.59
CA TYR A 176 14.60 10.87 -6.11
C TYR A 176 14.54 12.04 -5.12
N GLN A 177 15.69 12.71 -4.94
CA GLN A 177 15.82 13.81 -3.97
C GLN A 177 14.90 15.00 -4.32
N GLY A 178 14.67 15.26 -5.61
CA GLY A 178 13.80 16.36 -6.04
C GLY A 178 12.36 16.22 -5.59
N ASP A 179 11.83 14.99 -5.48
CA ASP A 179 10.47 14.77 -4.95
C ASP A 179 10.36 15.20 -3.50
N TYR A 180 11.38 14.89 -2.70
CA TYR A 180 11.43 15.31 -1.31
C TYR A 180 11.53 16.82 -1.17
N ASP A 181 12.37 17.46 -1.99
CA ASP A 181 12.54 18.91 -1.98
C ASP A 181 11.24 19.62 -2.39
N LEU A 182 10.53 19.14 -3.42
CA LEU A 182 9.22 19.66 -3.84
C LEU A 182 8.14 19.52 -2.76
N VAL A 183 8.15 18.40 -2.02
CA VAL A 183 7.25 18.21 -0.87
C VAL A 183 7.56 19.19 0.25
N LEU A 184 8.84 19.44 0.54
CA LEU A 184 9.24 20.45 1.52
C LEU A 184 8.82 21.85 1.09
N ASP A 185 9.07 22.22 -0.18
CA ASP A 185 8.68 23.52 -0.73
C ASP A 185 7.17 23.74 -0.62
N LEU A 186 6.36 22.73 -0.97
CA LEU A 186 4.91 22.78 -0.79
C LEU A 186 4.52 22.98 0.69
N LEU A 187 5.26 22.39 1.63
CA LEU A 187 5.02 22.46 3.08
C LEU A 187 5.69 23.66 3.77
N ASP A 188 6.08 24.68 3.03
CA ASP A 188 6.79 25.87 3.52
C ASP A 188 8.11 25.55 4.25
N GLY A 189 8.81 24.49 3.79
CA GLY A 189 10.17 24.12 4.20
C GLY A 189 10.28 23.12 5.36
N GLU A 190 9.17 22.70 5.99
CA GLU A 190 9.23 21.81 7.16
C GLU A 190 8.22 20.66 7.12
N MET A 191 8.74 19.44 7.27
CA MET A 191 7.92 18.25 7.53
C MET A 191 7.28 18.31 8.92
N PRO A 192 6.02 17.84 9.10
CA PRO A 192 5.41 17.75 10.42
C PRO A 192 6.25 16.92 11.40
N VAL A 193 6.27 17.34 12.67
CA VAL A 193 7.06 16.71 13.74
C VAL A 193 6.81 15.20 13.79
N GLY A 194 7.87 14.41 14.01
CA GLY A 194 7.78 12.96 14.18
C GLY A 194 7.87 12.15 12.88
N TRP A 195 7.84 12.80 11.71
CA TRP A 195 8.21 12.17 10.45
C TRP A 195 9.73 11.98 10.35
N LYS A 196 10.15 10.80 9.91
CA LYS A 196 11.50 10.59 9.38
C LYS A 196 11.45 10.52 7.88
N CYS A 197 12.58 10.74 7.24
CA CYS A 197 12.75 10.61 5.79
C CYS A 197 13.85 9.59 5.49
N GLU A 198 13.73 8.86 4.37
CA GLU A 198 14.70 7.87 3.92
C GLU A 198 14.76 7.85 2.40
N HIS A 199 15.95 8.04 1.82
CA HIS A 199 16.17 7.85 0.39
C HIS A 199 16.25 6.34 0.09
N VAL A 200 15.29 5.81 -0.67
CA VAL A 200 15.09 4.37 -0.88
C VAL A 200 15.39 3.88 -2.29
N GLY A 201 15.83 4.73 -3.22
CA GLY A 201 16.06 4.33 -4.62
C GLY A 201 16.91 3.05 -4.80
N HIS A 202 17.96 2.86 -3.99
CA HIS A 202 18.80 1.64 -4.03
C HIS A 202 18.15 0.38 -3.42
N LYS A 203 16.95 0.51 -2.82
CA LYS A 203 16.17 -0.56 -2.19
C LYS A 203 14.95 -0.95 -3.00
N LEU A 204 14.72 -0.29 -4.15
CA LEU A 204 13.64 -0.62 -5.06
C LEU A 204 14.07 -1.76 -5.99
N ASP A 205 13.19 -2.75 -6.11
CA ASP A 205 13.32 -3.85 -7.05
C ASP A 205 12.77 -3.43 -8.43
N ALA A 206 13.68 -3.16 -9.37
CA ALA A 206 13.31 -2.72 -10.71
C ALA A 206 12.38 -3.69 -11.45
N GLU A 207 12.51 -5.01 -11.25
CA GLU A 207 11.63 -5.99 -11.89
C GLU A 207 10.22 -5.96 -11.32
N ARG A 208 10.07 -5.73 -10.00
CA ARG A 208 8.75 -5.52 -9.38
C ARG A 208 8.11 -4.22 -9.82
N GLN A 209 8.89 -3.16 -9.98
CA GLN A 209 8.40 -1.88 -10.47
C GLN A 209 7.90 -2.00 -11.92
N GLU A 210 8.70 -2.62 -12.80
CA GLU A 210 8.30 -2.86 -14.19
C GLU A 210 7.06 -3.74 -14.31
N ARG A 211 6.95 -4.78 -13.48
CA ARG A 211 5.75 -5.62 -13.41
C ARG A 211 4.52 -4.83 -12.97
N TYR A 212 4.65 -3.94 -11.98
CA TYR A 212 3.54 -3.07 -11.57
C TYR A 212 3.02 -2.25 -12.76
N PHE A 213 3.91 -1.60 -13.51
CA PHE A 213 3.52 -0.78 -14.67
C PHE A 213 2.94 -1.59 -15.81
N ARG A 214 3.43 -2.81 -16.04
CA ARG A 214 2.84 -3.71 -17.04
C ARG A 214 1.39 -4.06 -16.71
N ASP A 215 1.11 -4.28 -15.43
CA ASP A 215 -0.21 -4.75 -14.98
C ASP A 215 -1.21 -3.59 -14.80
N HIS A 216 -0.74 -2.38 -14.46
CA HIS A 216 -1.59 -1.25 -14.06
C HIS A 216 -1.46 0.00 -14.94
N GLY A 217 -0.42 0.09 -15.78
CA GLY A 217 -0.09 1.31 -16.51
C GLY A 217 0.28 2.47 -15.59
N GLY A 218 0.07 3.70 -16.06
CA GLY A 218 0.18 4.92 -15.26
C GLY A 218 1.60 5.40 -14.95
N ARG A 219 2.62 4.92 -15.67
CA ARG A 219 3.99 5.45 -15.50
C ARG A 219 3.99 6.96 -15.79
N HIS A 220 4.66 7.77 -14.97
CA HIS A 220 4.63 9.24 -15.05
C HIS A 220 3.30 9.85 -14.56
N HIS A 221 2.67 9.15 -13.62
CA HIS A 221 1.57 9.67 -12.81
C HIS A 221 1.92 9.41 -11.35
N ALA A 222 2.08 10.48 -10.57
CA ALA A 222 2.58 10.41 -9.19
C ALA A 222 1.97 9.29 -8.32
N LEU A 223 0.64 9.10 -8.35
CA LEU A 223 0.01 8.02 -7.58
C LEU A 223 0.41 6.61 -8.02
N HIS A 224 0.53 6.38 -9.33
CA HIS A 224 0.94 5.08 -9.87
C HIS A 224 2.42 4.84 -9.58
N ASP A 225 3.27 5.85 -9.70
CA ASP A 225 4.70 5.76 -9.43
C ASP A 225 4.95 5.53 -7.92
N ALA A 226 4.25 6.24 -7.03
CA ALA A 226 4.28 5.99 -5.58
C ALA A 226 3.82 4.57 -5.20
N ARG A 227 2.76 4.05 -5.85
CA ARG A 227 2.29 2.66 -5.67
C ARG A 227 3.32 1.65 -6.20
N ALA A 228 3.94 1.93 -7.33
CA ALA A 228 5.01 1.11 -7.91
C ALA A 228 6.20 1.03 -6.95
N ASN A 229 6.62 2.16 -6.38
CA ASN A 229 7.67 2.25 -5.37
C ASN A 229 7.32 1.45 -4.11
N ALA A 230 6.09 1.59 -3.60
CA ALA A 230 5.61 0.80 -2.47
C ALA A 230 5.61 -0.70 -2.74
N CYS A 231 5.27 -1.12 -3.96
CA CYS A 231 5.30 -2.53 -4.41
C CYS A 231 6.74 -3.06 -4.57
N ALA A 232 7.62 -2.24 -5.13
CA ALA A 232 9.00 -2.59 -5.47
C ALA A 232 9.95 -2.58 -4.26
N PHE A 233 9.61 -1.87 -3.19
CA PHE A 233 10.46 -1.77 -2.01
C PHE A 233 10.72 -3.12 -1.33
N ARG A 234 12.00 -3.41 -1.06
CA ARG A 234 12.52 -4.62 -0.41
C ARG A 234 12.69 -4.46 1.10
#